data_AF-A0AA97HQZ2-F1
#
_entry.id   AF-A0AA97HQZ2-F1
#
_cell.length_a   1.000
_cell.length_b   1.000
_cell.length_c   1.000
_cell.angle_alpha   90.00
_cell.angle_beta   90.00
_cell.angle_gamma   90.00
#
_symmetry.space_group_name_H-M   'P 1'
#
loop_
_entity.id
_entity.type
_entity.pdbx_description
1 polymer ?
#
loop_
_entity_poly.entity_id
_entity_poly.type
_entity_poly.pdbx_seq_one_letter_code
_entity_poly.pdbx_strand_id
1 'polypeptide(L)'
;MQTTKQFLYGIVIGILGIVLFSSKAVMVKLAYNFQVDAISILLLRMLFSFPIYLVIAYVYRHQNKDVKIKNSDYAWVVFFGFIGYYLASYFDFVGLTYIKASLERIILFLYPTMVLLLISCF
;
A
#
# COMPACT_ATOMS: atom_id res chain seq x y z
N MET A 1 -7.93 31.98 6.53
CA MET A 1 -6.91 31.46 7.48
C MET A 1 -7.01 29.94 7.75
N GLN A 2 -8.15 29.25 7.57
CA GLN A 2 -8.22 27.78 7.69
C GLN A 2 -7.44 27.04 6.59
N THR A 3 -7.36 27.60 5.38
CA THR A 3 -6.68 27.01 4.22
C THR A 3 -5.19 26.78 4.45
N THR A 4 -4.49 27.72 5.13
CA THR A 4 -3.06 27.62 5.40
C THR A 4 -2.74 26.52 6.42
N LYS A 5 -3.57 26.34 7.44
CA LYS A 5 -3.40 25.25 8.42
C LYS A 5 -3.64 23.89 7.77
N GLN A 6 -4.71 23.74 6.98
CA GLN A 6 -4.99 22.51 6.23
C GLN A 6 -3.87 22.18 5.23
N PHE A 7 -3.31 23.18 4.56
CA PHE A 7 -2.17 23.02 3.66
C PHE A 7 -0.92 22.54 4.41
N LEU A 8 -0.61 23.13 5.57
CA LEU A 8 0.51 22.70 6.40
C LEU A 8 0.33 21.25 6.90
N TYR A 9 -0.87 20.88 7.35
CA TYR A 9 -1.18 19.50 7.73
C TYR A 9 -1.00 18.53 6.55
N GLY A 10 -1.44 18.91 5.35
CA GLY A 10 -1.23 18.14 4.13
C GLY A 10 0.25 17.92 3.81
N ILE A 11 1.07 18.98 3.93
CA ILE A 11 2.53 18.88 3.75
C ILE A 11 3.14 17.93 4.77
N VAL A 12 2.81 18.06 6.05
CA VAL A 12 3.37 17.22 7.11
C VAL A 12 3.01 15.75 6.90
N ILE A 13 1.76 15.46 6.56
CA ILE A 13 1.29 14.10 6.26
C ILE A 13 2.01 13.56 5.01
N GLY A 14 2.19 14.37 3.97
CA GLY A 14 2.92 13.99 2.76
C GLY A 14 4.38 13.65 3.03
N ILE A 15 5.09 14.50 3.78
CA ILE A 15 6.49 14.25 4.18
C ILE A 15 6.59 12.96 4.98
N LEU A 16 5.72 12.77 5.97
CA LEU A 16 5.66 11.53 6.76
C LEU A 16 5.42 10.30 5.87
N GLY A 17 4.50 10.39 4.92
CA GLY A 17 4.22 9.32 3.97
C GLY A 17 5.44 8.94 3.14
N ILE A 18 6.16 9.92 2.61
CA ILE A 18 7.38 9.70 1.80
C ILE A 18 8.48 9.05 2.64
N VAL A 19 8.70 9.51 3.87
CA VAL A 19 9.72 8.96 4.78
C VAL A 19 9.40 7.51 5.13
N LEU A 20 8.14 7.21 5.50
CA LEU A 20 7.69 5.86 5.82
C LEU A 20 7.79 4.91 4.62
N PHE A 21 7.38 5.38 3.44
CA PHE A 21 7.44 4.60 2.20
C PHE A 21 8.89 4.27 1.81
N SER A 22 9.77 5.27 1.87
CA SER A 22 11.22 5.13 1.60
C SER A 22 11.91 4.15 2.56
N SER A 23 11.50 4.13 3.83
CA SER A 23 12.14 3.35 4.89
C SER A 23 11.81 1.86 4.84
N LYS A 24 10.60 1.49 4.37
CA LYS A 24 10.14 0.09 4.28
C LYS A 24 11.15 -0.80 3.56
N ALA A 25 11.57 -0.41 2.35
CA ALA A 25 12.51 -1.19 1.52
C ALA A 25 13.83 -1.49 2.25
N VAL A 26 14.36 -0.52 2.98
CA VAL A 26 15.60 -0.64 3.75
C VAL A 26 15.43 -1.60 4.93
N MET A 27 14.34 -1.47 5.70
CA MET A 27 14.05 -2.40 6.80
C MET A 27 13.86 -3.84 6.33
N VAL A 28 13.15 -4.03 5.21
CA VAL A 28 12.91 -5.37 4.64
C VAL A 28 14.23 -6.00 4.19
N LYS A 29 15.10 -5.23 3.52
CA LYS A 29 16.41 -5.72 3.09
C LYS A 29 17.34 -6.02 4.27
N LEU A 30 17.24 -5.27 5.36
CA LEU A 30 17.95 -5.57 6.61
C LEU A 30 17.44 -6.89 7.22
N ALA A 31 16.13 -7.09 7.27
CA ALA A 31 15.50 -8.30 7.80
C ALA A 31 15.89 -9.57 7.02
N TYR A 32 16.13 -9.48 5.71
CA TYR A 32 16.63 -10.61 4.93
C TYR A 32 18.02 -11.11 5.34
N ASN A 33 18.87 -10.27 5.96
CA ASN A 33 20.16 -10.73 6.48
C ASN A 33 19.99 -11.71 7.67
N PHE A 34 18.83 -11.71 8.32
CA PHE A 34 18.52 -12.62 9.42
C PHE A 34 17.82 -13.92 8.95
N GLN A 35 17.94 -14.27 7.66
CA GLN A 35 17.31 -15.46 7.05
C GLN A 35 15.78 -15.50 7.17
N VAL A 36 15.12 -14.36 7.38
CA VAL A 36 13.66 -14.28 7.46
C VAL A 36 13.07 -14.33 6.06
N ASP A 37 12.11 -15.22 5.83
CA ASP A 37 11.50 -15.43 4.52
C ASP A 37 10.61 -14.24 4.09
N ALA A 38 10.52 -13.97 2.78
CA ALA A 38 9.77 -12.84 2.23
C ALA A 38 8.28 -12.90 2.60
N ILE A 39 7.74 -14.11 2.62
CA ILE A 39 6.35 -14.40 3.01
C ILE A 39 6.13 -14.07 4.49
N SER A 40 7.11 -14.32 5.36
CA SER A 40 7.00 -14.05 6.79
C SER A 40 6.93 -12.54 7.07
N ILE A 41 7.73 -11.74 6.35
CA ILE A 41 7.69 -10.28 6.48
C ILE A 41 6.37 -9.71 5.92
N LEU A 42 5.89 -10.26 4.79
CA LEU A 42 4.60 -9.90 4.22
C LEU A 42 3.45 -10.20 5.20
N LEU A 43 3.46 -11.39 5.81
CA LEU A 43 2.48 -11.81 6.80
C LEU A 43 2.51 -10.87 8.01
N LEU A 44 3.70 -10.59 8.56
CA LEU A 44 3.85 -9.67 9.69
C LEU A 44 3.24 -8.29 9.36
N ARG A 45 3.49 -7.76 8.16
CA ARG A 45 2.93 -6.48 7.69
C ARG A 45 1.41 -6.51 7.62
N MET A 46 0.82 -7.59 7.07
CA MET A 46 -0.62 -7.77 7.00
C MET A 46 -1.24 -7.89 8.39
N LEU A 47 -0.60 -8.64 9.28
CA LEU A 47 -1.06 -8.88 10.66
C LEU A 47 -1.03 -7.60 11.49
N PHE A 48 -0.01 -6.75 11.33
CA PHE A 48 0.04 -5.43 11.97
C PHE A 48 -1.02 -4.47 11.43
N SER A 49 -1.34 -4.54 10.14
CA SER A 49 -2.31 -3.63 9.50
C SER A 49 -3.76 -4.05 9.76
N PHE A 50 -4.01 -5.35 9.92
CA PHE A 50 -5.34 -5.91 10.14
C PHE A 50 -6.14 -5.29 11.31
N PRO A 51 -5.60 -5.15 12.54
CA PRO A 51 -6.34 -4.56 13.65
C PRO A 51 -6.68 -3.08 13.41
N ILE A 52 -5.78 -2.35 12.74
CA ILE A 52 -6.01 -0.94 12.40
C ILE A 52 -7.19 -0.82 11.43
N TYR A 53 -7.22 -1.65 10.38
CA TYR A 53 -8.34 -1.67 9.45
C TYR A 53 -9.66 -2.10 10.11
N LEU A 54 -9.62 -3.05 11.06
CA LEU A 54 -10.80 -3.45 11.85
C LEU A 54 -11.35 -2.29 12.68
N VAL A 55 -10.48 -1.54 13.36
CA VAL A 55 -10.89 -0.36 14.14
C VAL A 55 -11.53 0.70 13.24
N ILE A 56 -10.92 1.00 12.09
CA ILE A 56 -11.48 1.94 11.12
C ILE A 56 -12.84 1.45 10.61
N ALA A 57 -12.95 0.18 10.23
CA ALA A 57 -14.21 -0.42 9.78
C ALA A 57 -15.29 -0.33 10.87
N TYR A 58 -14.94 -0.57 12.13
CA TYR A 58 -15.87 -0.46 13.26
C TYR A 58 -16.32 0.98 13.51
N VAL A 59 -15.40 1.95 13.54
CA VAL A 59 -15.69 3.38 13.78
C VAL A 59 -16.54 3.97 12.65
N TYR A 60 -16.24 3.64 11.40
CA TYR A 60 -16.92 4.21 10.23
C TYR A 60 -18.13 3.39 9.75
N ARG A 61 -18.43 2.26 10.41
CA ARG A 61 -19.57 1.38 10.07
C ARG A 61 -20.91 2.10 10.00
N HIS A 62 -21.08 3.14 10.82
CA HIS A 62 -22.34 3.85 10.97
C HIS A 62 -22.51 5.07 10.07
N GLN A 63 -21.47 5.50 9.35
CA GLN A 63 -21.53 6.72 8.52
C GLN A 63 -22.10 6.48 7.11
N ASN A 64 -22.01 5.25 6.58
CA ASN A 64 -22.40 4.95 5.19
C ASN A 64 -23.58 3.97 5.13
N LYS A 65 -24.75 4.39 5.64
CA LYS A 65 -25.99 3.56 5.58
C LYS A 65 -26.68 3.56 4.22
N ASP A 66 -26.38 4.53 3.35
CA ASP A 66 -27.07 4.73 2.07
C ASP A 66 -26.49 3.93 0.89
N VAL A 67 -25.39 3.20 1.09
CA VAL A 67 -24.75 2.43 0.02
C VAL A 67 -25.35 1.01 -0.02
N LYS A 68 -26.28 0.78 -0.94
CA LYS A 68 -26.77 -0.57 -1.26
C LYS A 68 -25.66 -1.34 -1.98
N ILE A 69 -24.89 -2.13 -1.24
CA ILE A 69 -23.84 -2.99 -1.80
C ILE A 69 -24.49 -4.10 -2.63
N LYS A 70 -24.13 -4.19 -3.92
CA LYS A 70 -24.59 -5.28 -4.79
C LYS A 70 -23.68 -6.49 -4.58
N ASN A 71 -24.21 -7.71 -4.69
CA ASN A 71 -23.39 -8.94 -4.58
C ASN A 71 -22.25 -8.99 -5.61
N SER A 72 -22.41 -8.31 -6.75
CA SER A 72 -21.35 -8.16 -7.76
C SER A 72 -20.17 -7.30 -7.27
N ASP A 73 -20.41 -6.34 -6.38
CA ASP A 73 -19.36 -5.47 -5.85
C ASP A 73 -18.45 -6.26 -4.91
N TYR A 74 -19.01 -7.24 -4.20
CA TYR A 74 -18.21 -8.18 -3.39
C TYR A 74 -17.23 -8.98 -4.25
N ALA A 75 -17.66 -9.46 -5.42
CA ALA A 75 -16.79 -10.20 -6.33
C ALA A 75 -15.67 -9.30 -6.87
N TRP A 76 -15.97 -8.06 -7.24
CA TRP A 76 -14.96 -7.09 -7.67
C TRP A 76 -13.99 -6.72 -6.55
N VAL A 77 -14.47 -6.51 -5.32
CA VAL A 77 -13.62 -6.21 -4.17
C VAL A 77 -12.66 -7.35 -3.88
N VAL A 78 -13.13 -8.60 -3.91
CA VAL A 78 -12.27 -9.77 -3.73
C VAL A 78 -11.26 -9.90 -4.88
N PHE A 79 -11.71 -9.72 -6.12
CA PHE A 79 -10.85 -9.81 -7.31
C PHE A 79 -9.74 -8.74 -7.29
N PHE A 80 -10.09 -7.47 -7.10
CA PHE A 80 -9.12 -6.37 -7.03
C PHE A 80 -8.26 -6.42 -5.76
N GLY A 81 -8.81 -6.88 -4.64
CA GLY A 81 -8.03 -7.10 -3.42
C GLY A 81 -6.97 -8.20 -3.60
N PHE A 82 -7.34 -9.31 -4.24
CA PHE A 82 -6.42 -10.41 -4.50
C PHE A 82 -5.33 -10.01 -5.51
N ILE A 83 -5.73 -9.46 -6.67
CA ILE A 83 -4.78 -9.10 -7.73
C ILE A 83 -3.98 -7.85 -7.38
N GLY A 84 -4.68 -6.78 -6.98
CA GLY A 84 -4.09 -5.46 -6.78
C GLY A 84 -3.36 -5.29 -5.47
N TYR A 85 -3.76 -5.99 -4.40
CA TYR A 85 -3.09 -5.88 -3.10
C TYR A 85 -2.21 -7.08 -2.78
N TYR A 86 -2.75 -8.31 -2.81
CA TYR A 86 -1.99 -9.50 -2.41
C TYR A 86 -0.89 -9.83 -3.42
N LEU A 87 -1.24 -10.00 -4.70
CA LEU A 87 -0.28 -10.34 -5.76
C LEU A 87 0.79 -9.26 -5.92
N ALA A 88 0.38 -7.99 -5.99
CA ALA A 88 1.30 -6.87 -6.11
C ALA A 88 2.27 -6.80 -4.92
N SER A 89 1.76 -6.99 -3.69
CA SER A 89 2.61 -7.02 -2.50
C SER A 89 3.57 -8.21 -2.50
N TYR A 90 3.10 -9.38 -2.91
CA TYR A 90 3.95 -10.57 -3.00
C TYR A 90 5.10 -10.35 -3.99
N PHE A 91 4.80 -9.85 -5.20
CA PHE A 91 5.83 -9.56 -6.21
C PHE A 91 6.82 -8.48 -5.76
N ASP A 92 6.38 -7.47 -5.00
CA ASP A 92 7.25 -6.45 -4.43
C ASP A 92 8.28 -7.05 -3.46
N PHE A 93 7.83 -7.88 -2.51
CA PHE A 93 8.72 -8.56 -1.56
C PHE A 93 9.64 -9.60 -2.20
N VAL A 94 9.13 -10.36 -3.17
CA VAL A 94 9.96 -11.32 -3.92
C VAL A 94 10.99 -10.57 -4.76
N GLY A 95 10.62 -9.47 -5.42
CA GLY A 95 11.53 -8.63 -6.19
C GLY A 95 12.66 -8.06 -5.34
N LEU A 96 12.37 -7.69 -4.09
CA LEU A 96 13.33 -7.22 -3.09
C LEU A 96 14.42 -8.26 -2.73
N THR A 97 14.15 -9.55 -2.90
CA THR A 97 15.16 -10.62 -2.76
C THR A 97 16.17 -10.60 -3.91
N TYR A 98 15.72 -10.33 -5.14
CA TYR A 98 16.57 -10.31 -6.34
C TYR A 98 17.24 -8.95 -6.59
N ILE A 99 16.66 -7.87 -6.08
CA ILE A 99 16.98 -6.49 -6.48
C ILE A 99 17.51 -5.68 -5.28
N LYS A 100 18.43 -4.74 -5.51
CA LYS A 100 18.92 -3.80 -4.48
C LYS A 100 17.81 -2.81 -4.10
N ALA A 101 17.75 -2.39 -2.83
CA ALA A 101 16.73 -1.46 -2.34
C ALA A 101 16.70 -0.11 -3.11
N SER A 102 17.84 0.33 -3.64
CA SER A 102 17.90 1.53 -4.50
C SER A 102 17.19 1.33 -5.85
N LEU A 103 17.24 0.12 -6.42
CA LEU A 103 16.65 -0.18 -7.72
C LEU A 103 15.13 -0.41 -7.62
N GLU A 104 14.64 -1.01 -6.52
CA GLU A 104 13.20 -1.10 -6.21
C GLU A 104 12.53 0.29 -6.29
N ARG A 105 13.16 1.31 -5.69
CA ARG A 105 12.62 2.67 -5.72
C ARG A 105 12.57 3.27 -7.12
N ILE A 106 13.59 3.02 -7.95
CA ILE A 106 13.61 3.48 -9.34
C ILE A 106 12.45 2.83 -10.12
N ILE A 107 12.18 1.55 -9.90
CA ILE A 107 11.04 0.84 -10.49
C ILE A 107 9.72 1.44 -10.02
N LEU A 108 9.59 1.75 -8.72
CA LEU A 108 8.39 2.40 -8.17
C LEU A 108 8.16 3.80 -8.76
N PHE A 109 9.20 4.55 -9.10
CA PHE A 109 9.07 5.84 -9.80
C PHE A 109 8.65 5.69 -11.26
N LEU A 110 8.72 4.49 -11.84
CA LEU A 110 8.16 4.19 -13.16
C LEU A 110 6.63 4.00 -13.12
N TYR A 111 6.05 3.78 -11.94
CA TYR A 111 4.62 3.49 -11.78
C TYR A 111 3.71 4.60 -12.34
N PRO A 112 3.97 5.90 -12.10
CA PRO A 112 3.17 6.98 -12.70
C PRO A 112 3.22 6.97 -14.23
N THR A 113 4.37 6.65 -14.83
CA THR A 113 4.52 6.53 -16.28
C THR A 113 3.70 5.37 -16.84
N MET A 114 3.72 4.22 -16.15
CA MET A 114 2.91 3.05 -16.54
C MET A 114 1.40 3.36 -16.45
N VAL A 115 0.98 4.05 -15.39
CA VAL A 115 -0.42 4.48 -15.22
C VAL A 115 -0.84 5.44 -16.34
N LEU A 116 0.00 6.44 -16.68
CA LEU A 116 -0.25 7.37 -17.78
C LEU A 116 -0.38 6.67 -19.14
N LEU A 117 0.49 5.70 -19.42
CA LEU A 117 0.42 4.90 -20.65
C LEU A 117 -0.86 4.07 -20.71
N LEU A 118 -1.27 3.46 -19.60
CA LEU A 118 -2.48 2.64 -19.53
C LEU A 118 -3.72 3.50 -19.76
N ILE A 119 -3.78 4.70 -19.18
CA ILE A 119 -4.85 5.69 -19.43
C ILE A 119 -4.85 6.16 -20.88
N SER A 120 -3.69 6.35 -21.51
CA SER A 120 -3.64 6.76 -22.92
C SER A 120 -4.09 5.66 -23.89
N CYS A 121 -4.07 4.40 -23.46
CA CYS A 121 -4.41 3.24 -24.28
C CYS A 121 -5.91 2.86 -24.20
N PHE A 122 -6.58 3.27 -23.12
CA PHE A 122 -8.01 3.02 -22.86
C PHE A 122 -8.86 4.26 -23.14
#